data_AF-A0A553F2H5-F1
#
_entry.id   AF-A0A553F2H5-F1
#
_cell.length_a   1.000
_cell.length_b   1.000
_cell.length_c   1.000
_cell.angle_alpha   90.00
_cell.angle_beta   90.00
_cell.angle_gamma   90.00
#
_symmetry.space_group_name_H-M   'P 1'
#
loop_
_entity.id
_entity.type
_entity.pdbx_description
1 polymer ?
#
loop_
_entity_poly.entity_id
_entity_poly.type
_entity_poly.pdbx_seq_one_letter_code
_entity_poly.pdbx_strand_id
1 'polypeptide(L)'
;MTFPLAKRFLALIFFSLIFLSCGDDDAPETDVNNAPAVNDQNFTVEENASEGTAVGIVVASDSDQDDIAFSITSGNTGSVFEMDQASGEITVNGVLDFEVVPEYTLQIAVSDGTDMTTANIMISLTDISRELFTTEAQLMAELDGSYNKLNAYAEFSYVFDAVYANEIAAPDTDWNATFGHTLTSMDGKVNDLWSGAWDILYTLNSIALSTENVISGTQTQNEIIAEALTMRGFLFLHLLNWYGALPLDLGVDDQMLARSTMEEVLQLIQSDLQSAVTNLPASRSGAAQSRFTANVAKAVLCRSYLWQLQWPDVLNSATELINDEALELNTVLDNFETDKAEIIWGFDATGNITFNNMFTKGTFVPLIRLTESYLARAESNAMSGFAINAIDDIDVLRIRREEAELPNGPGQEELLGFVFEQWQKEMKFEGMAFMNLKRFGKAETELSIQSFQLLLPIPQGVIDTNDNFFQNPGY
;
A
#
# COMPACT_ATOMS: atom_id res chain seq x y z
N MET A 1 12.63 72.22 -82.85
CA MET A 1 11.74 73.35 -83.20
C MET A 1 10.45 72.79 -83.79
N THR A 2 9.34 73.51 -83.55
CA THR A 2 7.92 73.31 -83.97
C THR A 2 7.07 72.22 -83.25
N PHE A 3 6.27 72.72 -82.27
CA PHE A 3 4.93 72.28 -81.79
C PHE A 3 3.83 72.52 -82.88
N PRO A 4 2.49 72.23 -82.73
CA PRO A 4 1.67 72.07 -81.48
C PRO A 4 0.43 71.10 -81.45
N LEU A 5 -0.11 70.93 -80.21
CA LEU A 5 -1.53 70.87 -79.72
C LEU A 5 -2.58 69.89 -80.34
N ALA A 6 -3.68 69.44 -79.71
CA ALA A 6 -4.24 69.36 -78.34
C ALA A 6 -5.68 68.76 -78.40
N LYS A 7 -6.15 68.12 -77.30
CA LYS A 7 -7.47 68.18 -76.58
C LYS A 7 -8.77 68.59 -77.36
N ARG A 8 -10.03 68.11 -77.12
CA ARG A 8 -10.77 67.68 -75.90
C ARG A 8 -12.27 67.32 -76.21
N PHE A 9 -12.85 66.34 -75.47
CA PHE A 9 -14.17 66.23 -74.76
C PHE A 9 -15.58 66.39 -75.40
N LEU A 10 -16.49 65.43 -75.07
CA LEU A 10 -17.74 65.50 -74.22
C LEU A 10 -18.85 64.50 -74.70
N ALA A 11 -19.08 63.34 -74.06
CA ALA A 11 -20.10 62.95 -73.03
C ALA A 11 -21.60 62.87 -73.46
N LEU A 12 -22.27 61.71 -73.22
CA LEU A 12 -23.63 61.50 -72.64
C LEU A 12 -23.96 59.97 -72.57
N ILE A 13 -24.00 59.33 -71.39
CA ILE A 13 -25.15 58.92 -70.52
C ILE A 13 -25.93 57.64 -70.95
N PHE A 14 -26.01 56.73 -69.98
CA PHE A 14 -26.66 55.41 -69.90
C PHE A 14 -28.19 55.39 -70.10
N PHE A 15 -28.70 54.28 -70.65
CA PHE A 15 -29.97 53.68 -70.22
C PHE A 15 -29.89 52.15 -70.32
N SER A 16 -30.23 51.48 -69.21
CA SER A 16 -30.25 50.03 -69.03
C SER A 16 -31.51 49.41 -69.64
N LEU A 17 -31.41 48.26 -70.31
CA LEU A 17 -32.56 47.42 -70.63
C LEU A 17 -32.22 45.95 -70.30
N ILE A 18 -32.99 45.42 -69.36
CA ILE A 18 -33.01 44.05 -68.85
C ILE A 18 -33.49 43.11 -69.97
N PHE A 19 -32.74 42.04 -70.24
CA PHE A 19 -33.26 40.84 -70.88
C PHE A 19 -33.30 39.71 -69.84
N LEU A 20 -34.50 39.24 -69.55
CA LEU A 20 -34.75 37.98 -68.84
C LEU A 20 -34.34 36.84 -69.78
N SER A 21 -33.28 36.11 -69.42
CA SER A 21 -32.99 34.78 -69.94
C SER A 21 -33.11 33.82 -68.77
N CYS A 22 -34.18 33.03 -68.78
CA CYS A 22 -34.33 31.87 -67.90
C CYS A 22 -33.53 30.72 -68.51
N GLY A 23 -32.59 30.19 -67.75
CA GLY A 23 -31.72 29.06 -68.08
C GLY A 23 -30.82 28.83 -66.88
N ASP A 24 -31.18 27.85 -66.07
CA ASP A 24 -30.51 27.40 -64.85
C ASP A 24 -29.03 27.11 -65.08
N ASP A 25 -28.18 27.63 -64.20
CA ASP A 25 -26.89 27.04 -63.79
C ASP A 25 -26.42 27.74 -62.49
N ASP A 26 -27.31 27.81 -61.50
CA ASP A 26 -26.89 27.67 -60.10
C ASP A 26 -27.31 26.25 -59.72
N ALA A 27 -26.54 25.25 -60.16
CA ALA A 27 -26.51 24.02 -59.41
C ALA A 27 -26.06 24.42 -58.00
N PRO A 28 -26.77 24.05 -56.92
CA PRO A 28 -26.15 24.14 -55.61
C PRO A 28 -24.85 23.34 -55.75
N GLU A 29 -23.69 23.94 -55.46
CA GLU A 29 -22.57 23.10 -55.06
C GLU A 29 -23.15 22.25 -53.93
N THR A 30 -23.37 20.97 -54.21
CA THR A 30 -23.76 20.04 -53.17
C THR A 30 -22.60 20.12 -52.21
N ASP A 31 -22.86 20.67 -51.03
CA ASP A 31 -21.95 20.64 -49.90
C ASP A 31 -21.72 19.16 -49.61
N VAL A 32 -20.68 18.59 -50.24
CA VAL A 32 -20.33 17.19 -50.08
C VAL A 32 -19.45 17.15 -48.86
N ASN A 33 -19.99 16.58 -47.78
CA ASN A 33 -19.25 16.31 -46.56
C ASN A 33 -17.92 15.62 -46.88
N ASN A 34 -16.83 16.16 -46.34
CA ASN A 34 -15.51 15.58 -46.39
C ASN A 34 -15.21 14.97 -45.02
N ALA A 35 -14.97 13.67 -44.99
CA ALA A 35 -14.66 12.98 -43.74
C ALA A 35 -13.49 13.63 -42.96
N PRO A 36 -13.53 13.60 -41.61
CA PRO A 36 -12.50 14.22 -40.78
C PRO A 36 -11.14 13.57 -41.03
N ALA A 37 -10.08 14.37 -40.98
CA ALA A 37 -8.71 13.92 -41.11
C ALA A 37 -8.04 13.75 -39.74
N VAL A 38 -7.58 12.53 -39.45
CA VAL A 38 -6.76 12.20 -38.28
C VAL A 38 -5.59 11.33 -38.71
N ASN A 39 -4.40 11.60 -38.17
CA ASN A 39 -3.20 10.80 -38.41
C ASN A 39 -2.80 10.08 -37.13
N ASP A 40 -2.02 9.00 -37.29
CA ASP A 40 -1.36 8.32 -36.16
C ASP A 40 -0.49 9.31 -35.37
N GLN A 41 -0.56 9.24 -34.05
CA GLN A 41 0.19 10.11 -33.13
C GLN A 41 0.73 9.28 -31.97
N ASN A 42 1.79 9.79 -31.35
CA ASN A 42 2.45 9.13 -30.24
C ASN A 42 2.47 10.06 -29.03
N PHE A 43 2.18 9.49 -27.86
CA PHE A 43 2.30 10.14 -26.56
C PHE A 43 3.15 9.28 -25.63
N THR A 44 3.60 9.89 -24.54
CA THR A 44 4.32 9.22 -23.46
C THR A 44 3.72 9.62 -22.14
N VAL A 45 3.63 8.69 -21.20
CA VAL A 45 3.20 8.96 -19.83
C VAL A 45 4.00 8.09 -18.88
N GLU A 46 4.27 8.62 -17.69
CA GLU A 46 4.93 7.90 -16.61
C GLU A 46 3.99 6.82 -16.06
N GLU A 47 4.50 5.64 -15.72
CA GLU A 47 3.67 4.56 -15.19
C GLU A 47 3.02 4.91 -13.84
N ASN A 48 3.65 5.78 -13.05
CA ASN A 48 3.10 6.24 -11.77
C ASN A 48 2.16 7.45 -11.90
N ALA A 49 1.79 7.84 -13.12
CA ALA A 49 0.89 8.96 -13.36
C ALA A 49 -0.46 8.69 -12.69
N SER A 50 -0.91 9.61 -11.83
CA SER A 50 -2.17 9.46 -11.11
C SER A 50 -3.37 9.57 -12.05
N GLU A 51 -4.51 9.00 -11.66
CA GLU A 51 -5.79 9.17 -12.36
C GLU A 51 -6.10 10.66 -12.62
N GLY A 52 -6.61 10.95 -13.81
CA GLY A 52 -6.84 12.31 -14.30
C GLY A 52 -5.61 13.01 -14.89
N THR A 53 -4.42 12.40 -14.85
CA THR A 53 -3.23 12.96 -15.51
C THR A 53 -3.45 13.03 -17.02
N ALA A 54 -3.25 14.22 -17.61
CA ALA A 54 -3.35 14.41 -19.05
C ALA A 54 -2.16 13.76 -19.77
N VAL A 55 -2.45 12.85 -20.70
CA VAL A 55 -1.46 12.13 -21.52
C VAL A 55 -1.15 12.92 -22.79
N GLY A 56 -2.17 13.48 -23.42
CA GLY A 56 -2.05 14.22 -24.67
C GLY A 56 -3.40 14.54 -25.28
N ILE A 57 -3.41 15.39 -26.32
CA ILE A 57 -4.63 15.76 -27.05
C ILE A 57 -4.48 15.27 -28.49
N VAL A 58 -5.40 14.42 -28.94
CA VAL A 58 -5.41 13.91 -30.32
C VAL A 58 -5.75 15.04 -31.28
N VAL A 59 -4.83 15.35 -32.18
CA VAL A 59 -5.06 16.38 -33.20
C VAL A 59 -5.76 15.77 -34.41
N ALA A 60 -6.95 16.27 -34.71
CA ALA A 60 -7.69 15.98 -35.92
C ALA A 60 -8.28 17.28 -36.50
N SER A 61 -8.67 17.25 -37.77
CA SER A 61 -9.22 18.41 -38.47
C SER A 61 -10.29 18.01 -39.46
N ASP A 62 -11.27 18.86 -39.64
CA ASP A 62 -12.27 18.73 -40.68
C ASP A 62 -12.13 19.88 -41.71
N SER A 63 -12.20 19.58 -43.01
CA SER A 63 -12.02 20.62 -44.05
C SER A 63 -13.25 21.50 -44.24
N ASP A 64 -14.43 20.99 -43.88
CA ASP A 64 -15.69 21.72 -43.89
C ASP A 64 -15.87 22.55 -42.60
N GLN A 65 -14.97 22.35 -41.63
CA GLN A 65 -14.93 22.99 -40.31
C GLN A 65 -16.12 22.58 -39.42
N ASP A 66 -16.62 21.36 -39.62
CA ASP A 66 -17.61 20.77 -38.74
C ASP A 66 -17.04 20.41 -37.37
N ASP A 67 -17.91 20.37 -36.36
CA ASP A 67 -17.55 19.91 -35.02
C ASP A 67 -17.24 18.41 -35.06
N ILE A 68 -16.05 18.03 -34.58
CA ILE A 68 -15.61 16.64 -34.56
C ILE A 68 -15.68 16.05 -33.15
N ALA A 69 -16.04 14.77 -33.08
CA ALA A 69 -16.13 13.99 -31.85
C ALA A 69 -15.14 12.83 -31.85
N PHE A 70 -14.52 12.59 -30.71
CA PHE A 70 -13.50 11.55 -30.52
C PHE A 70 -14.02 10.40 -29.67
N SER A 71 -13.56 9.18 -29.96
CA SER A 71 -13.84 8.01 -29.11
C SER A 71 -12.75 6.94 -29.22
N ILE A 72 -12.42 6.31 -28.10
CA ILE A 72 -11.56 5.11 -28.07
C ILE A 72 -12.40 3.90 -28.48
N THR A 73 -12.00 3.21 -29.56
CA THR A 73 -12.74 2.06 -30.11
C THR A 73 -12.11 0.71 -29.77
N SER A 74 -10.80 0.66 -29.58
CA SER A 74 -10.07 -0.55 -29.13
C SER A 74 -8.66 -0.21 -28.65
N GLY A 75 -7.94 -1.21 -28.12
CA GLY A 75 -6.54 -1.08 -27.69
C GLY A 75 -6.33 -0.59 -26.26
N ASN A 76 -7.41 -0.21 -25.57
CA ASN A 76 -7.41 0.26 -24.19
C ASN A 76 -7.59 -0.91 -23.20
N THR A 77 -6.60 -1.80 -23.14
CA THR A 77 -6.59 -2.92 -22.18
C THR A 77 -6.75 -2.37 -20.76
N GLY A 78 -7.61 -3.01 -19.94
CA GLY A 78 -7.87 -2.56 -18.57
C GLY A 78 -8.65 -1.25 -18.43
N SER A 79 -9.06 -0.62 -19.54
CA SER A 79 -9.73 0.70 -19.54
C SER A 79 -8.92 1.79 -18.81
N VAL A 80 -7.59 1.71 -18.88
CA VAL A 80 -6.67 2.56 -18.12
C VAL A 80 -6.53 3.98 -18.68
N PHE A 81 -7.10 4.25 -19.87
CA PHE A 81 -7.24 5.59 -20.43
C PHE A 81 -8.70 5.98 -20.63
N GLU A 82 -9.01 7.26 -20.42
CA GLU A 82 -10.27 7.89 -20.82
C GLU A 82 -9.98 8.97 -21.88
N MET A 83 -10.99 9.33 -22.67
CA MET A 83 -10.88 10.38 -23.67
C MET A 83 -12.08 11.32 -23.59
N ASP A 84 -11.81 12.63 -23.56
CA ASP A 84 -12.85 13.64 -23.69
C ASP A 84 -13.35 13.72 -25.15
N GLN A 85 -14.67 13.57 -25.31
CA GLN A 85 -15.29 13.45 -26.63
C GLN A 85 -15.16 14.71 -27.49
N ALA A 86 -15.10 15.90 -26.88
CA ALA A 86 -15.12 17.16 -27.61
C ALA A 86 -13.71 17.68 -27.94
N SER A 87 -12.78 17.53 -27.01
CA SER A 87 -11.40 18.04 -27.14
C SER A 87 -10.42 17.01 -27.69
N GLY A 88 -10.71 15.71 -27.56
CA GLY A 88 -9.77 14.63 -27.88
C GLY A 88 -8.64 14.49 -26.86
N GLU A 89 -8.74 15.11 -25.68
CA GLU A 89 -7.80 14.92 -24.57
C GLU A 89 -7.89 13.50 -24.03
N ILE A 90 -6.75 12.82 -23.93
CA ILE A 90 -6.60 11.51 -23.30
C ILE A 90 -6.09 11.73 -21.87
N THR A 91 -6.74 11.11 -20.91
CA THR A 91 -6.36 11.12 -19.49
C THR A 91 -6.15 9.71 -18.97
N VAL A 92 -5.32 9.58 -17.94
CA VAL A 92 -5.19 8.33 -17.18
C VAL A 92 -6.49 8.08 -16.40
N ASN A 93 -7.02 6.87 -16.50
CA ASN A 93 -8.27 6.39 -15.89
C ASN A 93 -8.09 5.08 -15.09
N GLY A 94 -6.86 4.62 -14.93
CA GLY A 94 -6.52 3.41 -14.19
C GLY A 94 -5.04 3.37 -13.83
N VAL A 95 -4.61 2.26 -13.23
CA VAL A 95 -3.20 2.04 -12.89
C VAL A 95 -2.43 1.68 -14.15
N LEU A 96 -1.36 2.42 -14.43
CA LEU A 96 -0.40 2.10 -15.49
C LEU A 96 0.75 1.30 -14.86
N ASP A 97 1.27 0.35 -15.62
CA ASP A 97 2.30 -0.57 -15.15
C ASP A 97 3.17 -0.93 -16.37
N PHE A 98 4.42 -0.47 -16.36
CA PHE A 98 5.33 -0.65 -17.47
C PHE A 98 5.67 -2.13 -17.69
N GLU A 99 5.79 -2.91 -16.62
CA GLU A 99 6.14 -4.31 -16.67
C GLU A 99 5.00 -5.19 -17.21
N VAL A 100 3.73 -4.79 -17.04
CA VAL A 100 2.58 -5.47 -17.67
C VAL A 100 2.44 -5.06 -19.13
N VAL A 101 2.25 -3.76 -19.38
CA VAL A 101 1.93 -3.21 -20.70
C VAL A 101 2.75 -1.94 -20.91
N PRO A 102 3.98 -2.06 -21.45
CA PRO A 102 4.85 -0.91 -21.66
C PRO A 102 4.36 0.02 -22.78
N GLU A 103 3.39 -0.43 -23.59
CA GLU A 103 2.86 0.32 -24.71
C GLU A 103 1.40 -0.03 -25.01
N TYR A 104 0.58 1.01 -25.19
CA TYR A 104 -0.80 0.89 -25.64
C TYR A 104 -0.94 1.44 -27.05
N THR A 105 -1.61 0.69 -27.94
CA THR A 105 -1.98 1.19 -29.26
C THR A 105 -3.49 1.37 -29.31
N LEU A 106 -3.96 2.57 -28.99
CA LEU A 106 -5.38 2.91 -28.98
C LEU A 106 -5.86 3.18 -30.41
N GLN A 107 -6.95 2.53 -30.83
CA GLN A 107 -7.63 2.91 -32.06
C GLN A 107 -8.67 3.98 -31.75
N ILE A 108 -8.45 5.19 -32.25
CA ILE A 108 -9.35 6.33 -32.03
C ILE A 108 -10.18 6.56 -33.27
N ALA A 109 -11.50 6.67 -33.10
CA ALA A 109 -12.42 7.14 -34.13
C ALA A 109 -12.72 8.62 -33.96
N VAL A 110 -12.67 9.35 -35.08
CA VAL A 110 -13.03 10.76 -35.20
C VAL A 110 -14.20 10.87 -36.15
N SER A 111 -15.26 11.57 -35.74
CA SER A 111 -16.53 11.67 -36.48
C SER A 111 -17.01 13.11 -36.53
N ASP A 112 -17.40 13.58 -37.71
CA ASP A 112 -18.10 14.87 -37.93
C ASP A 112 -19.64 14.74 -37.75
N GLY A 113 -20.13 13.50 -37.56
CA GLY A 113 -21.55 13.17 -37.41
C GLY A 113 -22.19 12.54 -38.66
N THR A 114 -21.50 12.61 -39.81
CA THR A 114 -21.85 11.99 -41.08
C THR A 114 -20.86 10.88 -41.45
N ASP A 115 -19.57 11.21 -41.45
CA ASP A 115 -18.46 10.33 -41.78
C ASP A 115 -17.54 10.11 -40.57
N MET A 116 -16.75 9.04 -40.64
CA MET A 116 -15.85 8.64 -39.56
C MET A 116 -14.52 8.15 -40.12
N THR A 117 -13.44 8.59 -39.49
CA THR A 117 -12.08 8.10 -39.75
C THR A 117 -11.43 7.58 -38.48
N THR A 118 -10.38 6.79 -38.64
CA THR A 118 -9.69 6.16 -37.51
C THR A 118 -8.18 6.35 -37.62
N ALA A 119 -7.51 6.53 -36.48
CA ALA A 119 -6.06 6.52 -36.37
C ALA A 119 -5.61 5.67 -35.18
N ASN A 120 -4.35 5.21 -35.24
CA ASN A 120 -3.70 4.55 -34.12
C ASN A 120 -2.93 5.58 -33.29
N ILE A 121 -3.26 5.67 -32.00
CA ILE A 121 -2.57 6.50 -31.04
C ILE A 121 -1.74 5.59 -30.14
N MET A 122 -0.41 5.71 -30.28
CA MET A 122 0.53 4.94 -29.48
C MET A 122 0.84 5.72 -28.20
N ILE A 123 0.62 5.10 -27.04
CA ILE A 123 1.00 5.63 -25.75
C ILE A 123 2.08 4.71 -25.18
N SER A 124 3.32 5.18 -25.17
CA SER A 124 4.43 4.44 -24.55
C SER A 124 4.54 4.84 -23.09
N LEU A 125 4.57 3.86 -22.19
CA LEU A 125 4.89 4.10 -20.80
C LEU A 125 6.39 4.33 -20.64
N THR A 126 6.76 5.25 -19.76
CA THR A 126 8.13 5.33 -19.27
C THR A 126 8.21 4.63 -17.93
N ASP A 127 9.00 3.56 -17.91
CA ASP A 127 9.49 2.87 -16.71
C ASP A 127 10.11 3.87 -15.74
N ILE A 128 9.66 3.81 -14.50
CA ILE A 128 10.24 4.49 -13.35
C ILE A 128 10.78 3.43 -12.40
N SER A 129 11.97 2.90 -12.74
CA SER A 129 12.81 2.22 -11.77
C SER A 129 12.97 3.10 -10.51
N ARG A 130 12.74 2.53 -9.32
CA ARG A 130 12.76 3.31 -8.07
C ARG A 130 14.14 3.94 -7.84
N GLU A 131 14.15 5.20 -7.39
CA GLU A 131 15.38 5.98 -7.24
C GLU A 131 16.36 5.32 -6.25
N LEU A 132 17.59 5.05 -6.72
CA LEU A 132 18.70 4.69 -5.85
C LEU A 132 19.39 5.95 -5.33
N PHE A 133 19.76 5.90 -4.05
CA PHE A 133 20.34 7.05 -3.35
C PHE A 133 21.84 7.13 -3.61
N THR A 134 22.35 8.36 -3.76
CA THR A 134 23.77 8.61 -4.09
C THR A 134 24.56 9.23 -2.95
N THR A 135 23.89 9.61 -1.85
CA THR A 135 24.51 10.24 -0.70
C THR A 135 23.97 9.68 0.62
N GLU A 136 24.80 9.71 1.67
CA GLU A 136 24.40 9.28 3.01
C GLU A 136 23.24 10.14 3.56
N ALA A 137 23.20 11.43 3.21
CA ALA A 137 22.13 12.32 3.63
C ALA A 137 20.77 11.92 3.03
N GLN A 138 20.74 11.50 1.75
CA GLN A 138 19.52 10.97 1.12
C GLN A 138 19.07 9.67 1.79
N LEU A 139 20.00 8.72 2.01
CA LEU A 139 19.70 7.46 2.71
C LEU A 139 19.04 7.70 4.07
N MET A 140 19.62 8.61 4.86
CA MET A 140 19.11 8.90 6.20
C MET A 140 17.74 9.58 6.17
N ALA A 141 17.54 10.51 5.23
CA ALA A 141 16.25 11.20 5.06
C ALA A 141 15.14 10.22 4.66
N GLU A 142 15.41 9.29 3.76
CA GLU A 142 14.44 8.28 3.32
C GLU A 142 14.18 7.20 4.38
N LEU A 143 15.20 6.85 5.16
CA LEU A 143 15.02 5.99 6.33
C LEU A 143 14.13 6.68 7.38
N ASP A 144 14.34 7.97 7.67
CA ASP A 144 13.46 8.74 8.55
C ASP A 144 12.03 8.84 7.98
N GLY A 145 11.90 9.06 6.68
CA GLY A 145 10.62 9.02 5.97
C GLY A 145 9.90 7.68 6.12
N SER A 146 10.65 6.57 6.03
CA SER A 146 10.12 5.21 6.19
C SER A 146 9.58 4.96 7.60
N TYR A 147 10.23 5.48 8.66
CA TYR A 147 9.67 5.43 10.02
C TYR A 147 8.34 6.17 10.14
N ASN A 148 8.22 7.35 9.51
CA ASN A 148 6.96 8.11 9.55
C ASN A 148 5.83 7.36 8.82
N LYS A 149 6.12 6.80 7.64
CA LYS A 149 5.18 5.96 6.89
C LYS A 149 4.79 4.71 7.70
N LEU A 150 5.76 4.07 8.36
CA LEU A 150 5.53 2.91 9.21
C LEU A 150 4.61 3.21 10.39
N ASN A 151 4.77 4.37 11.04
CA ASN A 151 3.87 4.79 12.11
C ASN A 151 2.44 4.95 11.57
N ALA A 152 2.25 5.66 10.45
CA ALA A 152 0.93 5.82 9.84
C ALA A 152 0.29 4.48 9.42
N TYR A 153 1.09 3.56 8.87
CA TYR A 153 0.66 2.20 8.54
C TYR A 153 0.24 1.42 9.79
N ALA A 154 1.01 1.50 10.88
CA ALA A 154 0.68 0.86 12.15
C ALA A 154 -0.64 1.40 12.71
N GLU A 155 -0.85 2.72 12.72
CA GLU A 155 -2.11 3.33 13.17
C GLU A 155 -3.31 2.79 12.40
N PHE A 156 -3.24 2.78 11.08
CA PHE A 156 -4.32 2.27 10.23
C PHE A 156 -4.55 0.77 10.42
N SER A 157 -3.48 -0.03 10.38
CA SER A 157 -3.58 -1.49 10.49
C SER A 157 -4.11 -1.96 11.84
N TYR A 158 -3.86 -1.22 12.92
CA TYR A 158 -4.36 -1.53 14.25
C TYR A 158 -5.84 -1.18 14.40
N VAL A 159 -6.30 -0.06 13.83
CA VAL A 159 -7.74 0.21 13.74
C VAL A 159 -8.42 -0.88 12.91
N PHE A 160 -7.81 -1.28 11.79
CA PHE A 160 -8.33 -2.35 10.96
C PHE A 160 -8.45 -3.67 11.73
N ASP A 161 -7.39 -4.08 12.43
CA ASP A 161 -7.40 -5.27 13.29
C ASP A 161 -8.49 -5.19 14.36
N ALA A 162 -8.60 -4.07 15.08
CA ALA A 162 -9.59 -3.88 16.14
C ALA A 162 -11.05 -3.91 15.61
N VAL A 163 -11.31 -3.33 14.43
CA VAL A 163 -12.64 -3.39 13.79
C VAL A 163 -12.93 -4.80 13.29
N TYR A 164 -11.99 -5.42 12.57
CA TYR A 164 -12.17 -6.76 12.00
C TYR A 164 -12.32 -7.84 13.09
N ALA A 165 -11.61 -7.70 14.21
CA ALA A 165 -11.71 -8.58 15.36
C ALA A 165 -12.88 -8.25 16.31
N ASN A 166 -13.76 -7.30 15.94
CA ASN A 166 -14.89 -6.84 16.75
C ASN A 166 -14.50 -6.31 18.16
N GLU A 167 -13.28 -5.82 18.34
CA GLU A 167 -12.88 -5.17 19.60
C GLU A 167 -13.50 -3.77 19.74
N ILE A 168 -13.75 -3.12 18.62
CA ILE A 168 -14.52 -1.88 18.49
C ILE A 168 -15.63 -2.03 17.44
N ALA A 169 -16.69 -1.24 17.58
CA ALA A 169 -17.69 -1.09 16.53
C ALA A 169 -17.09 -0.33 15.34
N ALA A 170 -17.73 -0.44 14.16
CA ALA A 170 -17.40 0.39 13.00
C ALA A 170 -17.38 1.89 13.39
N PRO A 171 -16.23 2.59 13.28
CA PRO A 171 -16.11 4.01 13.63
C PRO A 171 -17.08 4.91 12.83
N ASP A 172 -17.31 4.57 11.57
CA ASP A 172 -18.20 5.24 10.65
C ASP A 172 -18.70 4.26 9.57
N THR A 173 -19.47 4.76 8.59
CA THR A 173 -20.06 3.93 7.54
C THR A 173 -19.04 3.23 6.65
N ASP A 174 -17.83 3.78 6.52
CA ASP A 174 -16.79 3.28 5.63
C ASP A 174 -16.11 2.04 6.22
N TRP A 175 -16.31 1.77 7.52
CA TRP A 175 -15.82 0.58 8.22
C TRP A 175 -16.84 -0.55 8.33
N ASN A 176 -18.07 -0.36 7.84
CA ASN A 176 -19.12 -1.37 7.92
C ASN A 176 -18.75 -2.68 7.21
N ALA A 177 -18.04 -2.59 6.07
CA ALA A 177 -17.59 -3.77 5.34
C ALA A 177 -16.54 -4.56 6.13
N THR A 178 -15.60 -3.86 6.78
CA THR A 178 -14.60 -4.46 7.68
C THR A 178 -15.25 -5.12 8.88
N PHE A 179 -16.13 -4.41 9.59
CA PHE A 179 -16.83 -4.90 10.77
C PHE A 179 -17.78 -6.06 10.47
N GLY A 180 -18.43 -6.03 9.30
CA GLY A 180 -19.33 -7.08 8.83
C GLY A 180 -18.65 -8.20 8.04
N HIS A 181 -17.32 -8.18 7.91
CA HIS A 181 -16.53 -9.17 7.18
C HIS A 181 -16.94 -9.35 5.71
N THR A 182 -17.44 -8.30 5.05
CA THR A 182 -17.94 -8.33 3.66
C THR A 182 -16.97 -7.71 2.64
N LEU A 183 -15.70 -7.59 3.02
CA LEU A 183 -14.63 -7.03 2.18
C LEU A 183 -14.45 -7.84 0.89
N THR A 184 -14.18 -7.14 -0.20
CA THR A 184 -13.91 -7.71 -1.54
C THR A 184 -12.55 -7.23 -2.05
N SER A 185 -12.05 -7.78 -3.16
CA SER A 185 -10.80 -7.33 -3.80
C SER A 185 -10.85 -5.86 -4.26
N MET A 186 -12.04 -5.29 -4.43
CA MET A 186 -12.25 -3.89 -4.81
C MET A 186 -12.30 -2.93 -3.61
N ASP A 187 -12.20 -3.42 -2.37
CA ASP A 187 -12.31 -2.57 -1.19
C ASP A 187 -11.06 -1.71 -0.98
N GLY A 188 -11.26 -0.41 -0.81
CA GLY A 188 -10.17 0.55 -0.63
C GLY A 188 -9.31 0.24 0.59
N LYS A 189 -9.87 -0.22 1.72
CA LYS A 189 -9.08 -0.52 2.94
C LYS A 189 -8.23 -1.77 2.78
N VAL A 190 -8.71 -2.74 1.99
CA VAL A 190 -7.89 -3.88 1.58
C VAL A 190 -6.71 -3.39 0.73
N ASN A 191 -6.97 -2.53 -0.26
CA ASN A 191 -5.88 -1.92 -1.02
C ASN A 191 -4.92 -1.09 -0.16
N ASP A 192 -5.42 -0.29 0.78
CA ASP A 192 -4.62 0.59 1.65
C ASP A 192 -3.68 -0.23 2.55
N LEU A 193 -4.15 -1.34 3.11
CA LEU A 193 -3.32 -2.28 3.88
C LEU A 193 -2.20 -2.88 3.01
N TRP A 194 -2.51 -3.25 1.77
CA TRP A 194 -1.54 -3.83 0.86
C TRP A 194 -0.52 -2.79 0.39
N SER A 195 -0.99 -1.76 -0.28
CA SER A 195 -0.18 -0.71 -0.91
C SER A 195 0.62 0.09 0.10
N GLY A 196 0.07 0.39 1.29
CA GLY A 196 0.79 1.10 2.34
C GLY A 196 1.99 0.33 2.87
N ALA A 197 1.92 -1.01 2.95
CA ALA A 197 3.06 -1.83 3.33
C ALA A 197 4.10 -1.92 2.20
N TRP A 198 3.66 -2.13 0.96
CA TRP A 198 4.55 -2.28 -0.20
C TRP A 198 5.29 -0.98 -0.54
N ASP A 199 4.67 0.18 -0.42
CA ASP A 199 5.34 1.49 -0.57
C ASP A 199 6.57 1.61 0.36
N ILE A 200 6.41 1.18 1.62
CA ILE A 200 7.53 1.16 2.57
C ILE A 200 8.55 0.10 2.16
N LEU A 201 8.13 -1.15 1.91
CA LEU A 201 9.02 -2.26 1.55
C LEU A 201 9.93 -1.91 0.37
N TYR A 202 9.38 -1.30 -0.67
CA TYR A 202 10.17 -0.89 -1.82
C TYR A 202 11.15 0.24 -1.51
N THR A 203 10.75 1.22 -0.69
CA THR A 203 11.66 2.24 -0.19
C THR A 203 12.84 1.60 0.57
N LEU A 204 12.57 0.58 1.40
CA LEU A 204 13.58 -0.15 2.15
C LEU A 204 14.54 -0.95 1.25
N ASN A 205 14.04 -1.53 0.16
CA ASN A 205 14.88 -2.20 -0.84
C ASN A 205 15.83 -1.19 -1.51
N SER A 206 15.33 -0.03 -1.92
CA SER A 206 16.17 1.07 -2.46
C SER A 206 17.23 1.51 -1.46
N ILE A 207 16.88 1.69 -0.19
CA ILE A 207 17.83 2.06 0.88
C ILE A 207 18.91 0.98 0.99
N ALA A 208 18.52 -0.29 1.15
CA ALA A 208 19.44 -1.40 1.36
C ALA A 208 20.44 -1.54 0.20
N LEU A 209 19.95 -1.54 -1.05
CA LEU A 209 20.80 -1.65 -2.25
C LEU A 209 21.72 -0.44 -2.43
N SER A 210 21.25 0.76 -2.10
CA SER A 210 22.02 1.99 -2.23
C SER A 210 23.19 2.05 -1.25
N THR A 211 23.08 1.42 -0.07
CA THR A 211 24.15 1.49 0.95
C THR A 211 25.51 0.98 0.47
N GLU A 212 25.53 -0.04 -0.40
CA GLU A 212 26.77 -0.63 -0.93
C GLU A 212 27.58 0.34 -1.80
N ASN A 213 26.90 1.29 -2.45
CA ASN A 213 27.58 2.29 -3.29
C ASN A 213 27.92 3.58 -2.53
N VAL A 214 27.25 3.83 -1.40
CA VAL A 214 27.33 5.11 -0.68
C VAL A 214 28.20 5.03 0.59
N ILE A 215 28.07 3.95 1.38
CA ILE A 215 28.68 3.83 2.73
C ILE A 215 29.22 2.40 3.02
N SER A 216 29.70 1.69 1.99
CA SER A 216 30.14 0.29 2.11
C SER A 216 31.19 0.04 3.21
N GLY A 217 31.03 -1.05 3.94
CA GLY A 217 31.92 -1.55 4.99
C GLY A 217 31.89 -0.75 6.30
N THR A 218 30.90 0.12 6.50
CA THR A 218 30.78 0.96 7.70
C THR A 218 29.81 0.38 8.73
N GLN A 219 29.99 0.73 10.01
CA GLN A 219 29.01 0.42 11.06
C GLN A 219 27.65 1.07 10.76
N THR A 220 27.65 2.29 10.21
CA THR A 220 26.43 2.99 9.77
C THR A 220 25.68 2.19 8.71
N GLN A 221 26.38 1.59 7.74
CA GLN A 221 25.74 0.70 6.75
C GLN A 221 25.04 -0.47 7.44
N ASN A 222 25.75 -1.18 8.33
CA ASN A 222 25.19 -2.32 9.04
C ASN A 222 23.94 -1.94 9.84
N GLU A 223 23.96 -0.80 10.52
CA GLU A 223 22.82 -0.30 11.29
C GLU A 223 21.64 0.08 10.38
N ILE A 224 21.87 0.80 9.27
CA ILE A 224 20.81 1.17 8.31
C ILE A 224 20.17 -0.09 7.70
N ILE A 225 20.98 -1.05 7.28
CA ILE A 225 20.48 -2.34 6.77
C ILE A 225 19.67 -3.03 7.86
N ALA A 226 20.17 -3.11 9.09
CA ALA A 226 19.48 -3.77 10.19
C ALA A 226 18.14 -3.10 10.56
N GLU A 227 18.06 -1.77 10.51
CA GLU A 227 16.79 -1.03 10.65
C GLU A 227 15.82 -1.41 9.53
N ALA A 228 16.28 -1.41 8.27
CA ALA A 228 15.46 -1.77 7.12
C ALA A 228 14.97 -3.23 7.17
N LEU A 229 15.85 -4.17 7.53
CA LEU A 229 15.52 -5.59 7.72
C LEU A 229 14.46 -5.79 8.82
N THR A 230 14.55 -5.03 9.90
CA THR A 230 13.57 -5.11 11.00
C THR A 230 12.20 -4.57 10.57
N MET A 231 12.16 -3.44 9.84
CA MET A 231 10.92 -2.90 9.29
C MET A 231 10.30 -3.86 8.28
N ARG A 232 11.11 -4.44 7.39
CA ARG A 232 10.68 -5.44 6.42
C ARG A 232 10.09 -6.66 7.10
N GLY A 233 10.76 -7.18 8.14
CA GLY A 233 10.25 -8.29 8.94
C GLY A 233 8.89 -7.99 9.56
N PHE A 234 8.72 -6.80 10.15
CA PHE A 234 7.44 -6.37 10.72
C PHE A 234 6.32 -6.26 9.66
N LEU A 235 6.59 -5.60 8.53
CA LEU A 235 5.62 -5.40 7.45
C LEU A 235 5.22 -6.72 6.79
N PHE A 236 6.17 -7.61 6.50
CA PHE A 236 5.84 -8.90 5.94
C PHE A 236 5.06 -9.78 6.91
N LEU A 237 5.33 -9.74 8.21
CA LEU A 237 4.47 -10.43 9.18
C LEU A 237 3.03 -9.93 9.08
N HIS A 238 2.82 -8.61 9.08
CA HIS A 238 1.47 -8.03 8.96
C HIS A 238 0.79 -8.41 7.65
N LEU A 239 1.50 -8.35 6.53
CA LEU A 239 0.99 -8.77 5.24
C LEU A 239 0.66 -10.28 5.21
N LEU A 240 1.50 -11.14 5.79
CA LEU A 240 1.24 -12.58 5.90
C LEU A 240 -0.02 -12.85 6.73
N ASN A 241 -0.20 -12.10 7.82
CA ASN A 241 -1.39 -12.20 8.66
C ASN A 241 -2.66 -11.91 7.86
N TRP A 242 -2.66 -10.90 6.99
CA TRP A 242 -3.86 -10.51 6.25
C TRP A 242 -4.02 -11.25 4.94
N TYR A 243 -2.96 -11.50 4.18
CA TYR A 243 -3.03 -11.97 2.79
C TYR A 243 -2.49 -13.38 2.58
N GLY A 244 -1.81 -13.98 3.56
CA GLY A 244 -1.18 -15.29 3.39
C GLY A 244 0.07 -15.20 2.54
N ALA A 245 0.26 -16.10 1.57
CA ALA A 245 1.43 -16.10 0.67
C ALA A 245 1.70 -14.72 0.02
N LEU A 246 2.96 -14.33 -0.17
CA LEU A 246 3.36 -13.01 -0.69
C LEU A 246 4.49 -13.18 -1.70
N PRO A 247 4.64 -12.30 -2.71
CA PRO A 247 5.85 -12.28 -3.53
C PRO A 247 7.05 -11.88 -2.66
N LEU A 248 8.22 -12.42 -3.00
CA LEU A 248 9.48 -12.00 -2.39
C LEU A 248 10.18 -11.01 -3.31
N ASP A 249 9.62 -9.81 -3.41
CA ASP A 249 10.26 -8.72 -4.13
C ASP A 249 11.24 -7.96 -3.21
N LEU A 250 12.52 -8.30 -3.38
CA LEU A 250 13.64 -7.66 -2.68
C LEU A 250 14.40 -6.69 -3.58
N GLY A 251 13.90 -6.46 -4.80
CA GLY A 251 14.46 -5.58 -5.79
C GLY A 251 13.90 -4.16 -5.72
N VAL A 252 14.31 -3.37 -6.71
CA VAL A 252 13.84 -2.01 -6.97
C VAL A 252 13.18 -1.86 -8.35
N ASP A 253 13.22 -2.93 -9.13
CA ASP A 253 12.52 -3.07 -10.40
C ASP A 253 11.16 -3.68 -10.07
N ASP A 254 10.06 -3.19 -10.65
CA ASP A 254 8.71 -3.69 -10.36
C ASP A 254 8.48 -5.04 -11.04
N GLN A 255 9.09 -6.10 -10.49
CA GLN A 255 9.00 -7.42 -11.07
C GLN A 255 7.62 -8.03 -10.80
N MET A 256 6.99 -8.54 -11.87
CA MET A 256 5.74 -9.33 -11.79
C MET A 256 5.99 -10.72 -11.19
N LEU A 257 6.36 -10.77 -9.91
CA LEU A 257 6.70 -12.01 -9.22
C LEU A 257 5.43 -12.79 -8.83
N ALA A 258 5.51 -14.11 -8.89
CA ALA A 258 4.51 -14.98 -8.28
C ALA A 258 4.61 -14.90 -6.75
N ARG A 259 3.52 -15.27 -6.06
CA ARG A 259 3.51 -15.38 -4.60
C ARG A 259 4.37 -16.56 -4.15
N SER A 260 5.34 -16.30 -3.28
CA SER A 260 6.10 -17.30 -2.55
C SER A 260 5.26 -17.91 -1.44
N THR A 261 5.58 -19.13 -1.04
CA THR A 261 4.89 -19.81 0.06
C THR A 261 5.07 -19.05 1.37
N MET A 262 4.13 -19.21 2.31
CA MET A 262 4.27 -18.60 3.64
C MET A 262 5.57 -19.02 4.32
N GLU A 263 5.99 -20.28 4.16
CA GLU A 263 7.24 -20.80 4.74
C GLU A 263 8.48 -20.07 4.19
N GLU A 264 8.56 -19.84 2.87
CA GLU A 264 9.67 -19.11 2.25
C GLU A 264 9.75 -17.66 2.74
N VAL A 265 8.60 -16.97 2.83
CA VAL A 265 8.54 -15.59 3.34
C VAL A 265 8.96 -15.54 4.80
N LEU A 266 8.51 -16.51 5.61
CA LEU A 266 8.85 -16.59 7.03
C LEU A 266 10.33 -16.90 7.28
N GLN A 267 10.94 -17.77 6.45
CA GLN A 267 12.38 -18.03 6.50
C GLN A 267 13.20 -16.76 6.21
N LEU A 268 12.78 -15.96 5.23
CA LEU A 268 13.41 -14.66 4.97
C LEU A 268 13.27 -13.73 6.18
N ILE A 269 12.05 -13.55 6.71
CA ILE A 269 11.79 -12.69 7.88
C ILE A 269 12.71 -13.07 9.05
N GLN A 270 12.81 -14.37 9.35
CA GLN A 270 13.64 -14.84 10.46
C GLN A 270 15.13 -14.61 10.22
N SER A 271 15.62 -14.89 9.01
CA SER A 271 17.01 -14.62 8.63
C SER A 271 17.36 -13.13 8.74
N ASP A 272 16.47 -12.27 8.24
CA ASP A 272 16.61 -10.81 8.29
C ASP A 272 16.68 -10.31 9.73
N LEU A 273 15.75 -10.73 10.56
CA LEU A 273 15.66 -10.30 11.95
C LEU A 273 16.82 -10.84 12.79
N GLN A 274 17.25 -12.08 12.58
CA GLN A 274 18.46 -12.61 13.23
C GLN A 274 19.70 -11.79 12.88
N SER A 275 19.86 -11.41 11.61
CA SER A 275 20.92 -10.49 11.18
C SER A 275 20.79 -9.13 11.86
N ALA A 276 19.57 -8.57 11.89
CA ALA A 276 19.32 -7.26 12.47
C ALA A 276 19.61 -7.20 13.98
N VAL A 277 19.26 -8.24 14.74
CA VAL A 277 19.55 -8.33 16.18
C VAL A 277 21.05 -8.17 16.47
N THR A 278 21.92 -8.69 15.59
CA THR A 278 23.37 -8.60 15.77
C THR A 278 23.98 -7.24 15.38
N ASN A 279 23.26 -6.45 14.58
CA ASN A 279 23.76 -5.22 13.99
C ASN A 279 23.10 -3.94 14.53
N LEU A 280 21.96 -4.05 15.22
CA LEU A 280 21.31 -2.91 15.89
C LEU A 280 21.92 -2.62 17.27
N PRO A 281 21.94 -1.35 17.69
CA PRO A 281 22.39 -1.00 19.03
C PRO A 281 21.39 -1.46 20.11
N ALA A 282 21.89 -1.76 21.31
CA ALA A 282 21.06 -2.16 22.45
C ALA A 282 20.14 -1.03 22.96
N SER A 283 20.58 0.23 22.82
CA SER A 283 19.86 1.42 23.28
C SER A 283 20.12 2.61 22.37
N ARG A 284 19.18 3.54 22.28
CA ARG A 284 19.34 4.80 21.53
C ARG A 284 19.06 6.01 22.42
N SER A 285 19.55 7.18 21.98
CA SER A 285 19.36 8.45 22.69
C SER A 285 19.30 9.61 21.70
N GLY A 286 18.87 10.79 22.18
CA GLY A 286 18.76 11.99 21.36
C GLY A 286 17.75 11.82 20.22
N ALA A 287 18.09 12.35 19.04
CA ALA A 287 17.20 12.33 17.87
C ALA A 287 16.87 10.91 17.36
N ALA A 288 17.65 9.89 17.73
CA ALA A 288 17.43 8.51 17.31
C ALA A 288 16.66 7.67 18.34
N GLN A 289 16.15 8.26 19.43
CA GLN A 289 15.52 7.51 20.53
C GLN A 289 14.32 6.67 20.09
N SER A 290 13.58 7.09 19.07
CA SER A 290 12.43 6.37 18.51
C SER A 290 12.79 5.30 17.47
N ARG A 291 14.06 5.23 17.05
CA ARG A 291 14.51 4.26 16.05
C ARG A 291 14.73 2.87 16.66
N PHE A 292 14.76 1.85 15.82
CA PHE A 292 14.85 0.46 16.25
C PHE A 292 16.14 0.12 16.98
N THR A 293 15.99 -0.63 18.07
CA THR A 293 17.08 -1.24 18.84
C THR A 293 17.14 -2.74 18.59
N ALA A 294 18.18 -3.40 19.07
CA ALA A 294 18.27 -4.85 19.05
C ALA A 294 17.05 -5.54 19.72
N ASN A 295 16.48 -4.94 20.76
CA ASN A 295 15.30 -5.49 21.43
C ASN A 295 14.02 -5.36 20.59
N VAL A 296 13.91 -4.34 19.73
CA VAL A 296 12.82 -4.29 18.74
C VAL A 296 12.94 -5.46 17.77
N ALA A 297 14.12 -5.68 17.18
CA ALA A 297 14.33 -6.79 16.25
C ALA A 297 14.10 -8.17 16.92
N LYS A 298 14.56 -8.36 18.16
CA LYS A 298 14.29 -9.58 18.94
C LYS A 298 12.80 -9.80 19.19
N ALA A 299 12.05 -8.74 19.49
CA ALA A 299 10.62 -8.86 19.75
C ALA A 299 9.82 -9.17 18.49
N VAL A 300 10.15 -8.54 17.34
CA VAL A 300 9.57 -8.90 16.04
C VAL A 300 9.95 -10.33 15.67
N LEU A 301 11.17 -10.78 15.97
CA LEU A 301 11.60 -12.17 15.76
C LEU A 301 10.80 -13.15 16.62
N CYS A 302 10.63 -12.85 17.92
CA CYS A 302 9.77 -13.62 18.82
C CYS A 302 8.34 -13.76 18.28
N ARG A 303 7.76 -12.65 17.80
CA ARG A 303 6.44 -12.63 17.17
C ARG A 303 6.39 -13.53 15.93
N SER A 304 7.43 -13.53 15.10
CA SER A 304 7.52 -14.42 13.93
C SER A 304 7.49 -15.91 14.30
N TYR A 305 8.17 -16.29 15.39
CA TYR A 305 8.16 -17.66 15.91
C TYR A 305 6.80 -18.01 16.52
N LEU A 306 6.20 -17.06 17.26
CA LEU A 306 4.90 -17.23 17.90
C LEU A 306 3.81 -17.50 16.85
N TRP A 307 3.83 -16.74 15.75
CA TRP A 307 2.85 -16.85 14.68
C TRP A 307 2.96 -18.16 13.90
N GLN A 308 4.14 -18.79 13.91
CA GLN A 308 4.40 -20.11 13.35
C GLN A 308 4.28 -21.26 14.34
N LEU A 309 3.92 -20.97 15.59
CA LEU A 309 3.83 -21.97 16.66
C LEU A 309 5.17 -22.69 16.92
N GLN A 310 6.30 -22.02 16.68
CA GLN A 310 7.66 -22.53 16.90
C GLN A 310 8.04 -22.38 18.38
N TRP A 311 7.41 -23.19 19.24
CA TRP A 311 7.47 -23.04 20.71
C TRP A 311 8.88 -22.97 21.31
N PRO A 312 9.88 -23.78 20.89
CA PRO A 312 11.24 -23.67 21.42
C PRO A 312 11.88 -22.31 21.16
N ASP A 313 11.69 -21.76 19.95
CA ASP A 313 12.25 -20.47 19.56
C ASP A 313 11.50 -19.31 20.23
N VAL A 314 10.18 -19.43 20.40
CA VAL A 314 9.38 -18.51 21.23
C VAL A 314 9.90 -18.49 22.66
N LEU A 315 10.09 -19.66 23.27
CA LEU A 315 10.56 -19.78 24.65
C LEU A 315 11.93 -19.11 24.83
N ASN A 316 12.86 -19.36 23.90
CA ASN A 316 14.18 -18.74 23.96
C ASN A 316 14.09 -17.22 23.78
N SER A 317 13.47 -16.76 22.70
CA SER A 317 13.41 -15.33 22.36
C SER A 317 12.66 -14.50 23.41
N ALA A 318 11.53 -15.01 23.93
CA ALA A 318 10.79 -14.33 24.99
C ALA A 318 11.57 -14.32 26.31
N THR A 319 12.30 -15.39 26.64
CA THR A 319 13.15 -15.44 27.84
C THR A 319 14.30 -14.45 27.77
N GLU A 320 14.92 -14.27 26.60
CA GLU A 320 15.95 -13.25 26.41
C GLU A 320 15.42 -11.83 26.65
N LEU A 321 14.22 -11.50 26.15
CA LEU A 321 13.58 -10.20 26.38
C LEU A 321 13.19 -9.99 27.85
N ILE A 322 12.65 -11.02 28.50
CA ILE A 322 12.25 -10.96 29.92
C ILE A 322 13.45 -10.80 30.86
N ASN A 323 14.61 -11.33 30.49
CA ASN A 323 15.83 -11.23 31.29
C ASN A 323 16.72 -10.02 30.90
N ASP A 324 16.29 -9.18 29.96
CA ASP A 324 17.05 -7.99 29.56
C ASP A 324 16.94 -6.90 30.64
N GLU A 325 18.07 -6.46 31.19
CA GLU A 325 18.13 -5.50 32.29
C GLU A 325 17.59 -4.11 31.92
N ALA A 326 17.43 -3.81 30.63
CA ALA A 326 16.85 -2.55 30.16
C ALA A 326 15.31 -2.56 30.13
N LEU A 327 14.68 -3.72 30.29
CA LEU A 327 13.23 -3.89 30.21
C LEU A 327 12.64 -4.23 31.58
N GLU A 328 11.52 -3.63 31.93
CA GLU A 328 10.77 -3.94 33.15
C GLU A 328 9.27 -3.77 32.93
N LEU A 329 8.43 -4.59 33.56
CA LEU A 329 6.98 -4.38 33.52
C LEU A 329 6.62 -3.13 34.33
N ASN A 330 5.74 -2.29 33.78
CA ASN A 330 5.23 -1.14 34.48
C ASN A 330 4.39 -1.56 35.68
N THR A 331 4.53 -0.81 36.76
CA THR A 331 3.71 -0.98 37.97
C THR A 331 2.31 -0.40 37.82
N VAL A 332 2.13 0.60 36.95
CA VAL A 332 0.83 1.19 36.61
C VAL A 332 0.39 0.62 35.26
N LEU A 333 -0.74 -0.08 35.26
CA LEU A 333 -1.33 -0.69 34.07
C LEU A 333 -1.67 0.34 33.02
N ASP A 334 -1.43 -0.07 31.77
CA ASP A 334 -1.75 0.68 30.57
C ASP A 334 -1.17 2.12 30.59
N ASN A 335 -0.11 2.35 31.37
CA ASN A 335 0.56 3.64 31.45
C ASN A 335 1.55 3.77 30.28
N PHE A 336 1.10 4.37 29.19
CA PHE A 336 1.83 4.42 27.95
C PHE A 336 2.56 5.76 27.78
N GLU A 337 3.69 5.88 28.47
CA GLU A 337 4.57 7.06 28.39
C GLU A 337 5.94 6.66 27.81
N THR A 338 6.62 7.60 27.16
CA THR A 338 7.89 7.38 26.44
C THR A 338 9.06 6.93 27.33
N ASP A 339 8.97 7.15 28.64
CA ASP A 339 10.01 6.81 29.62
C ASP A 339 9.82 5.42 30.25
N LYS A 340 8.83 4.65 29.79
CA LYS A 340 8.48 3.35 30.36
C LYS A 340 9.29 2.23 29.73
N ALA A 341 10.11 1.57 30.55
CA ALA A 341 10.95 0.44 30.16
C ALA A 341 10.16 -0.84 29.78
N GLU A 342 8.83 -0.86 30.00
CA GLU A 342 7.98 -1.92 29.45
C GLU A 342 7.84 -1.81 27.93
N ILE A 343 7.92 -0.60 27.37
CA ILE A 343 7.64 -0.35 25.96
C ILE A 343 8.92 -0.61 25.15
N ILE A 344 8.92 -1.71 24.40
CA ILE A 344 10.04 -2.10 23.55
C ILE A 344 10.05 -1.25 22.28
N TRP A 345 8.86 -1.01 21.71
CA TRP A 345 8.68 -0.13 20.56
C TRP A 345 7.30 0.52 20.55
N GLY A 346 7.25 1.76 20.07
CA GLY A 346 6.06 2.56 19.92
C GLY A 346 6.39 3.91 19.29
N PHE A 347 5.40 4.81 19.25
CA PHE A 347 5.57 6.18 18.76
C PHE A 347 4.59 7.13 19.45
N ASP A 348 4.84 8.45 19.35
CA ASP A 348 3.93 9.46 19.90
C ASP A 348 2.60 9.45 19.16
N ALA A 349 1.49 9.52 19.90
CA ALA A 349 0.16 9.62 19.30
C ALA A 349 0.07 10.81 18.34
N THR A 350 -0.40 10.59 17.11
CA THR A 350 -0.44 11.62 16.06
C THR A 350 -1.84 12.23 15.89
N GLY A 351 -2.23 12.66 14.68
CA GLY A 351 -3.54 13.26 14.40
C GLY A 351 -4.69 12.26 14.21
N ASN A 352 -4.43 10.95 14.19
CA ASN A 352 -5.45 9.93 13.95
C ASN A 352 -6.37 9.75 15.16
N ILE A 353 -7.53 10.42 15.13
CA ILE A 353 -8.47 10.47 16.26
C ILE A 353 -8.99 9.08 16.64
N THR A 354 -9.38 8.27 15.64
CA THR A 354 -9.92 6.92 15.90
C THR A 354 -8.89 6.05 16.59
N PHE A 355 -7.66 6.05 16.08
CA PHE A 355 -6.56 5.28 16.65
C PHE A 355 -6.21 5.75 18.06
N ASN A 356 -6.03 7.05 18.25
CA ASN A 356 -5.67 7.61 19.55
C ASN A 356 -6.72 7.35 20.64
N ASN A 357 -8.01 7.30 20.27
CA ASN A 357 -9.08 6.99 21.22
C ASN A 357 -9.00 5.56 21.76
N MET A 358 -8.25 4.66 21.12
CA MET A 358 -7.98 3.32 21.65
C MET A 358 -6.98 3.36 22.83
N PHE A 359 -6.13 4.38 22.90
CA PHE A 359 -5.08 4.54 23.92
C PHE A 359 -5.40 5.71 24.86
N THR A 360 -6.16 5.43 25.92
CA THR A 360 -6.70 6.48 26.81
C THR A 360 -5.83 6.83 28.01
N LYS A 361 -4.71 6.12 28.23
CA LYS A 361 -3.89 6.19 29.45
C LYS A 361 -2.40 6.46 29.15
N GLY A 362 -2.14 7.46 28.31
CA GLY A 362 -0.78 7.90 28.03
C GLY A 362 -0.72 8.84 26.84
N THR A 363 0.47 9.30 26.52
CA THR A 363 0.74 10.10 25.31
C THR A 363 1.50 9.32 24.24
N PHE A 364 1.99 8.13 24.59
CA PHE A 364 2.73 7.23 23.73
C PHE A 364 1.88 6.03 23.33
N VAL A 365 2.08 5.53 22.12
CA VAL A 365 1.37 4.39 21.56
C VAL A 365 2.32 3.20 21.57
N PRO A 366 2.08 2.17 22.40
CA PRO A 366 2.88 0.96 22.37
C PRO A 366 2.51 0.09 21.17
N LEU A 367 3.50 -0.35 20.41
CA LEU A 367 3.31 -1.39 19.38
C LEU A 367 3.82 -2.76 19.84
N ILE A 368 4.86 -2.74 20.69
CA ILE A 368 5.49 -3.92 21.26
C ILE A 368 5.86 -3.60 22.70
N ARG A 369 5.43 -4.46 23.63
CA ARG A 369 5.72 -4.33 25.06
C ARG A 369 6.30 -5.62 25.61
N LEU A 370 7.01 -5.51 26.73
CA LEU A 370 7.50 -6.65 27.47
C LEU A 370 6.37 -7.60 27.89
N THR A 371 5.16 -7.09 28.13
CA THR A 371 3.94 -7.89 28.38
C THR A 371 3.71 -8.95 27.30
N GLU A 372 3.93 -8.64 26.02
CA GLU A 372 3.80 -9.60 24.92
C GLU A 372 4.77 -10.78 25.09
N SER A 373 5.99 -10.53 25.58
CA SER A 373 6.98 -11.58 25.82
C SER A 373 6.55 -12.52 26.94
N TYR A 374 5.97 -12.00 28.02
CA TYR A 374 5.41 -12.84 29.10
C TYR A 374 4.27 -13.72 28.58
N LEU A 375 3.36 -13.17 27.78
CA LEU A 375 2.25 -13.92 27.19
C LEU A 375 2.75 -15.00 26.21
N ALA A 376 3.71 -14.65 25.35
CA ALA A 376 4.32 -15.59 24.41
C ALA A 376 5.05 -16.73 25.12
N ARG A 377 5.78 -16.43 26.21
CA ARG A 377 6.47 -17.44 27.01
C ARG A 377 5.48 -18.32 27.78
N ALA A 378 4.44 -17.73 28.37
CA ALA A 378 3.37 -18.46 29.03
C ALA A 378 2.70 -19.46 28.08
N GLU A 379 2.37 -19.02 26.88
CA GLU A 379 1.76 -19.86 25.87
C GLU A 379 2.69 -20.99 25.41
N SER A 380 3.96 -20.68 25.13
CA SER A 380 4.95 -21.69 24.78
C SER A 380 5.13 -22.74 25.89
N ASN A 381 5.17 -22.31 27.15
CA ASN A 381 5.23 -23.19 28.31
C ASN A 381 3.98 -24.07 28.41
N ALA A 382 2.78 -23.50 28.24
CA ALA A 382 1.53 -24.24 28.27
C ALA A 382 1.45 -25.29 27.14
N MET A 383 1.85 -24.93 25.92
CA MET A 383 1.91 -25.83 24.77
C MET A 383 2.97 -26.93 24.93
N SER A 384 4.06 -26.63 25.62
CA SER A 384 5.15 -27.58 25.91
C SER A 384 4.94 -28.43 27.16
N GLY A 385 3.80 -28.26 27.87
CA GLY A 385 3.45 -29.04 29.07
C GLY A 385 4.12 -28.55 30.36
N PHE A 386 4.76 -27.38 30.35
CA PHE A 386 5.37 -26.73 31.52
C PHE A 386 4.34 -25.85 32.25
N ALA A 387 3.30 -26.47 32.80
CA ALA A 387 2.15 -25.77 33.36
C ALA A 387 2.52 -24.78 34.49
N ILE A 388 3.47 -25.14 35.35
CA ILE A 388 3.91 -24.25 36.45
C ILE A 388 4.55 -22.98 35.88
N ASN A 389 5.44 -23.11 34.90
CA ASN A 389 6.09 -21.96 34.28
C ASN A 389 5.10 -21.06 33.54
N ALA A 390 4.09 -21.65 32.88
CA ALA A 390 3.04 -20.88 32.25
C ALA A 390 2.18 -20.12 33.26
N ILE A 391 1.84 -20.75 34.39
CA ILE A 391 1.11 -20.11 35.49
C ILE A 391 1.93 -18.98 36.08
N ASP A 392 3.22 -19.20 36.37
CA ASP A 392 4.10 -18.17 36.91
C ASP A 392 4.15 -16.93 35.99
N ASP A 393 4.26 -17.12 34.67
CA ASP A 393 4.26 -16.03 33.69
C ASP A 393 2.92 -15.27 33.64
N ILE A 394 1.79 -16.00 33.68
CA ILE A 394 0.45 -15.40 33.66
C ILE A 394 0.12 -14.68 34.97
N ASP A 395 0.49 -15.26 36.11
CA ASP A 395 0.18 -14.70 37.42
C ASP A 395 0.91 -13.38 37.67
N VAL A 396 2.11 -13.18 37.08
CA VAL A 396 2.77 -11.86 37.05
C VAL A 396 1.85 -10.79 36.46
N LEU A 397 1.18 -11.08 35.34
CA LEU A 397 0.28 -10.15 34.66
C LEU A 397 -1.05 -9.98 35.41
N ARG A 398 -1.61 -11.09 35.92
CA ARG A 398 -2.86 -11.07 36.71
C ARG A 398 -2.72 -10.27 38.00
N ILE A 399 -1.65 -10.48 38.75
CA ILE A 399 -1.36 -9.74 39.99
C ILE A 399 -1.21 -8.25 39.68
N ARG A 400 -0.53 -7.90 38.58
CA ARG A 400 -0.43 -6.51 38.11
C ARG A 400 -1.80 -5.88 37.85
N ARG A 401 -2.78 -6.68 37.40
CA ARG A 401 -4.20 -6.31 37.20
C ARG A 401 -5.09 -6.40 38.45
N GLU A 402 -4.52 -6.64 39.62
CA GLU A 402 -5.27 -6.92 40.86
C GLU A 402 -6.23 -8.12 40.72
N GLU A 403 -5.95 -9.03 39.79
CA GLU A 403 -6.66 -10.29 39.61
C GLU A 403 -6.07 -11.37 40.53
N ALA A 404 -6.91 -12.34 40.91
CA ALA A 404 -6.43 -13.50 41.66
C ALA A 404 -5.54 -14.39 40.79
N GLU A 405 -4.51 -14.98 41.41
CA GLU A 405 -3.66 -16.02 40.85
C GLU A 405 -4.50 -17.20 40.32
N LEU A 406 -3.95 -17.90 39.33
CA LEU A 406 -4.58 -19.08 38.75
C LEU A 406 -4.65 -20.24 39.75
N PRO A 407 -5.64 -21.15 39.60
CA PRO A 407 -5.69 -22.35 40.42
C PRO A 407 -4.47 -23.26 40.15
N ASN A 408 -4.10 -24.06 41.15
CA ASN A 408 -3.06 -25.07 41.00
C ASN A 408 -3.54 -26.25 40.13
N GLY A 409 -2.70 -26.67 39.18
CA GLY A 409 -2.89 -27.89 38.39
C GLY A 409 -4.03 -27.87 37.35
N PRO A 410 -4.26 -26.77 36.61
CA PRO A 410 -5.22 -26.77 35.51
C PRO A 410 -4.80 -27.78 34.43
N GLY A 411 -5.78 -28.34 33.73
CA GLY A 411 -5.50 -29.11 32.52
C GLY A 411 -4.91 -28.22 31.43
N GLN A 412 -4.22 -28.79 30.44
CA GLN A 412 -3.59 -27.99 29.37
C GLN A 412 -4.58 -27.10 28.61
N GLU A 413 -5.77 -27.64 28.28
CA GLU A 413 -6.83 -26.89 27.60
C GLU A 413 -7.36 -25.72 28.45
N GLU A 414 -7.56 -25.96 29.75
CA GLU A 414 -8.00 -24.92 30.69
C GLU A 414 -6.93 -23.83 30.85
N LEU A 415 -5.66 -24.23 30.96
CA LEU A 415 -4.53 -23.31 31.01
C LEU A 415 -4.41 -22.45 29.75
N LEU A 416 -4.57 -23.04 28.56
CA LEU A 416 -4.60 -22.30 27.30
C LEU A 416 -5.80 -21.34 27.23
N GLY A 417 -6.92 -21.71 27.85
CA GLY A 417 -8.05 -20.80 28.05
C GLY A 417 -7.69 -19.56 28.87
N PHE A 418 -6.98 -19.74 29.99
CA PHE A 418 -6.48 -18.62 30.80
C PHE A 418 -5.45 -17.76 30.05
N VAL A 419 -4.52 -18.39 29.31
CA VAL A 419 -3.54 -17.67 28.48
C VAL A 419 -4.24 -16.84 27.42
N PHE A 420 -5.23 -17.40 26.71
CA PHE A 420 -6.03 -16.67 25.73
C PHE A 420 -6.77 -15.48 26.35
N GLU A 421 -7.39 -15.66 27.52
CA GLU A 421 -8.07 -14.57 28.23
C GLU A 421 -7.11 -13.41 28.55
N GLN A 422 -5.89 -13.72 28.97
CA GLN A 422 -4.89 -12.69 29.25
C GLN A 422 -4.38 -12.01 27.99
N TRP A 423 -4.17 -12.72 26.88
CA TRP A 423 -3.89 -12.10 25.58
C TRP A 423 -4.94 -11.06 25.20
N GLN A 424 -6.23 -11.40 25.34
CA GLN A 424 -7.35 -10.51 25.01
C GLN A 424 -7.46 -9.30 25.96
N LYS A 425 -7.07 -9.45 27.23
CA LYS A 425 -7.08 -8.35 28.21
C LYS A 425 -5.88 -7.43 28.08
N GLU A 426 -4.70 -8.01 27.92
CA GLU A 426 -3.43 -7.31 28.01
C GLU A 426 -3.03 -6.63 26.71
N MET A 427 -3.41 -7.16 25.55
CA MET A 427 -2.98 -6.68 24.24
C MET A 427 -4.15 -6.11 23.42
N LYS A 428 -5.24 -5.74 24.09
CA LYS A 428 -6.43 -5.17 23.45
C LYS A 428 -6.04 -3.89 22.70
N PHE A 429 -6.49 -3.76 21.46
CA PHE A 429 -6.20 -2.65 20.54
C PHE A 429 -4.74 -2.52 20.07
N GLU A 430 -3.86 -3.46 20.44
CA GLU A 430 -2.43 -3.43 20.10
C GLU A 430 -2.09 -4.24 18.84
N GLY A 431 -3.04 -4.39 17.92
CA GLY A 431 -2.81 -4.89 16.56
C GLY A 431 -2.55 -6.40 16.45
N MET A 432 -2.98 -7.18 17.44
CA MET A 432 -2.78 -8.64 17.50
C MET A 432 -4.08 -9.42 17.68
N ALA A 433 -5.23 -8.76 17.72
CA ALA A 433 -6.49 -9.35 18.11
C ALA A 433 -6.92 -10.46 17.14
N PHE A 434 -6.94 -10.16 15.83
CA PHE A 434 -7.34 -11.15 14.84
C PHE A 434 -6.34 -12.31 14.75
N MET A 435 -5.04 -12.03 14.81
CA MET A 435 -4.02 -13.08 14.76
C MET A 435 -4.10 -14.01 15.98
N ASN A 436 -4.39 -13.47 17.16
CA ASN A 436 -4.63 -14.27 18.37
C ASN A 436 -5.89 -15.14 18.22
N LEU A 437 -6.99 -14.58 17.71
CA LEU A 437 -8.19 -15.38 17.41
C LEU A 437 -7.89 -16.52 16.43
N LYS A 438 -7.05 -16.29 15.42
CA LYS A 438 -6.64 -17.34 14.46
C LYS A 438 -5.82 -18.44 15.11
N ARG A 439 -4.74 -18.10 15.82
CA ARG A 439 -3.85 -19.12 16.43
C ARG A 439 -4.55 -19.96 17.50
N PHE A 440 -5.48 -19.37 18.25
CA PHE A 440 -6.28 -20.09 19.23
C PHE A 440 -7.49 -20.81 18.63
N GLY A 441 -7.69 -20.78 17.30
CA GLY A 441 -8.80 -21.46 16.62
C GLY A 441 -10.18 -20.90 16.98
N LYS A 442 -10.25 -19.60 17.27
CA LYS A 442 -11.45 -18.89 17.75
C LYS A 442 -12.06 -17.92 16.74
N ALA A 443 -11.32 -17.54 15.69
CA ALA A 443 -11.76 -16.54 14.72
C ALA A 443 -13.14 -16.84 14.10
N GLU A 444 -13.34 -18.04 13.55
CA GLU A 444 -14.62 -18.41 12.90
C GLU A 444 -15.81 -18.37 13.88
N THR A 445 -15.62 -18.84 15.11
CA THR A 445 -16.69 -18.90 16.12
C THR A 445 -16.99 -17.54 16.74
N GLU A 446 -15.97 -16.76 17.10
CA GLU A 446 -16.15 -15.47 17.79
C GLU A 446 -16.59 -14.38 16.82
N LEU A 447 -16.17 -14.43 15.55
CA LEU A 447 -16.51 -13.44 14.53
C LEU A 447 -17.65 -13.90 13.61
N SER A 448 -18.10 -15.16 13.71
CA SER A 448 -19.10 -15.74 12.81
C SER A 448 -18.71 -15.68 11.32
N ILE A 449 -17.42 -15.86 11.03
CA ILE A 449 -16.85 -15.85 9.69
C ILE A 449 -16.59 -17.27 9.17
N GLN A 450 -16.43 -17.40 7.86
CA GLN A 450 -16.07 -18.64 7.17
C GLN A 450 -14.54 -18.77 7.03
N SER A 451 -14.06 -19.99 6.82
CA SER A 451 -12.62 -20.29 6.76
C SER A 451 -11.85 -19.48 5.70
N PHE A 452 -12.50 -19.11 4.60
CA PHE A 452 -11.85 -18.31 3.55
C PHE A 452 -11.57 -16.87 3.99
N GLN A 453 -12.33 -16.35 4.97
CA GLN A 453 -12.19 -15.01 5.53
C GLN A 453 -11.08 -14.94 6.60
N LEU A 454 -10.35 -16.04 6.85
CA LEU A 454 -9.14 -15.99 7.67
C LEU A 454 -7.99 -15.22 6.99
N LEU A 455 -8.12 -15.01 5.67
CA LEU A 455 -7.30 -14.14 4.85
C LEU A 455 -8.21 -13.17 4.09
N LEU A 456 -7.72 -11.97 3.82
CA LEU A 456 -8.35 -10.98 2.95
C LEU A 456 -8.15 -11.36 1.47
N PRO A 457 -9.00 -10.86 0.56
CA PRO A 457 -8.70 -10.91 -0.86
C PRO A 457 -7.44 -10.11 -1.17
N ILE A 458 -6.66 -10.55 -2.15
CA ILE A 458 -5.65 -9.70 -2.79
C ILE A 458 -6.38 -8.54 -3.50
N PRO A 459 -5.89 -7.29 -3.42
CA PRO A 459 -6.51 -6.15 -4.11
C PRO A 459 -6.65 -6.41 -5.61
N GLN A 460 -7.77 -5.98 -6.20
CA GLN A 460 -8.06 -6.29 -7.60
C GLN A 460 -7.03 -5.67 -8.54
N GLY A 461 -6.59 -4.43 -8.28
CA GLY A 461 -5.56 -3.79 -9.08
C GLY A 461 -4.27 -4.62 -9.16
N VAL A 462 -3.87 -5.26 -8.06
CA VAL A 462 -2.68 -6.14 -8.03
C VAL A 462 -2.88 -7.40 -8.86
N ILE A 463 -4.09 -7.97 -8.89
CA ILE A 463 -4.41 -9.12 -9.75
C ILE A 463 -4.42 -8.72 -11.22
N ASP A 464 -5.02 -7.56 -11.52
CA ASP A 464 -5.17 -7.07 -12.89
C ASP A 464 -3.82 -6.67 -13.51
N THR A 465 -2.86 -6.24 -12.68
CA THR A 465 -1.49 -5.88 -13.09
C THR A 465 -0.47 -6.97 -12.79
N ASN A 466 -0.85 -8.19 -12.42
CA ASN A 466 0.14 -9.26 -12.26
C ASN A 466 -0.45 -10.62 -12.64
N ASP A 467 -0.19 -11.04 -13.89
CA ASP A 467 -0.64 -12.33 -14.43
C ASP A 467 -0.13 -13.56 -13.65
N ASN A 468 0.90 -13.40 -12.80
CA ASN A 468 1.43 -14.45 -11.94
C ASN A 468 0.78 -14.49 -10.54
N PHE A 469 -0.14 -13.57 -10.25
CA PHE A 469 -0.88 -13.53 -9.01
C PHE A 469 -2.24 -14.21 -9.13
N PHE A 470 -2.57 -14.98 -8.10
CA PHE A 470 -3.89 -15.57 -7.95
C PHE A 470 -4.55 -15.07 -6.68
N GLN A 471 -5.86 -14.89 -6.78
CA GLN A 471 -6.71 -14.54 -5.66
C GLN A 471 -6.65 -15.61 -4.55
N ASN A 472 -6.78 -15.18 -3.30
CA ASN A 472 -6.97 -16.10 -2.17
C ASN A 472 -8.26 -16.91 -2.36
N PRO A 473 -8.28 -18.20 -2.01
CA PRO A 473 -9.45 -19.04 -2.20
C PRO A 473 -10.71 -18.44 -1.58
N GLY A 474 -11.83 -18.45 -2.31
CA GLY A 474 -13.12 -17.96 -1.83
C GLY A 474 -13.48 -16.53 -2.24
N TYR A 475 -12.55 -15.79 -2.85
CA TYR A 475 -12.74 -14.45 -3.36
C TYR A 475 -12.76 -14.38 -4.89
#